data_AF-A0A227IZH1-F1
#
_entry.id   AF-A0A227IZH1-F1
#
_cell.length_a   1.000
_cell.length_b   1.000
_cell.length_c   1.000
_cell.angle_alpha   90.00
_cell.angle_beta   90.00
_cell.angle_gamma   90.00
#
_symmetry.space_group_name_H-M   'P 1'
#
loop_
_entity.id
_entity.type
_entity.pdbx_description
1 polymer ?
#
loop_
_entity_poly.entity_id
_entity_poly.type
_entity_poly.pdbx_seq_one_letter_code
_entity_poly.pdbx_strand_id
1 'polypeptide(L)'
;KADVVLIAGFDGGTGASPMSSIRHTGLPWELGLAETHQTLLKNGLRNRIVVQADGQMKTPRDLAVATLLGAEEWGVATAALVVEGCIM
;
A
#
# COMPACT_ATOMS: atom_id res chain seq x y z
N LYS A 1 5.10 5.77 20.23
CA LYS A 1 5.54 6.44 18.98
C LYS A 1 5.56 5.37 17.89
N ALA A 2 5.03 5.64 16.70
CA ALA A 2 5.16 4.73 15.56
C ALA A 2 6.35 5.18 14.71
N ASP A 3 7.13 4.23 14.21
CA ASP A 3 8.27 4.49 13.32
C ASP A 3 7.92 4.26 11.85
N VAL A 4 6.84 3.50 11.58
CA VAL A 4 6.31 3.21 10.25
C VAL A 4 4.78 3.33 10.25
N VAL A 5 4.22 3.81 9.14
CA VAL A 5 2.79 3.70 8.82
C VAL A 5 2.64 3.04 7.45
N LEU A 6 1.83 1.97 7.40
CA LEU A 6 1.50 1.26 6.16
C LEU A 6 0.14 1.72 5.65
N ILE A 7 0.07 2.11 4.39
CA ILE A 7 -1.16 2.34 3.64
C ILE A 7 -1.41 1.15 2.72
N ALA A 8 -2.44 0.37 3.03
CA ALA A 8 -2.85 -0.78 2.23
C ALA A 8 -4.04 -0.43 1.32
N GLY A 9 -3.92 -0.76 0.04
CA GLY A 9 -5.00 -0.63 -0.95
C GLY A 9 -6.10 -1.68 -0.78
N PHE A 10 -7.30 -1.35 -1.28
CA PHE A 10 -8.46 -2.26 -1.28
C PHE A 10 -8.22 -3.57 -2.06
N ASP A 11 -7.23 -3.57 -2.94
CA ASP A 11 -6.90 -4.66 -3.85
C ASP A 11 -5.98 -5.72 -3.22
N GLY A 12 -5.61 -5.54 -1.95
CA GLY A 12 -4.82 -6.50 -1.17
C GLY A 12 -5.35 -7.94 -1.22
N GLY A 13 -4.43 -8.91 -1.18
CA GLY A 13 -4.76 -10.34 -1.15
C GLY A 13 -5.22 -10.81 0.23
N THR A 14 -6.02 -11.87 0.26
CA THR A 14 -6.39 -12.58 1.50
C THR A 14 -6.66 -14.05 1.20
N GLY A 15 -6.28 -14.94 2.11
CA GLY A 15 -6.59 -16.37 2.00
C GLY A 15 -8.06 -16.69 2.33
N ALA A 16 -8.73 -15.84 3.10
CA ALA A 16 -10.14 -15.98 3.45
C ALA A 16 -10.74 -14.65 3.91
N SER A 17 -11.78 -14.18 3.23
CA SER A 17 -12.56 -12.99 3.61
C SER A 17 -13.96 -13.06 3.01
N PRO A 18 -14.98 -12.44 3.64
CA PRO A 18 -16.28 -12.28 3.02
C PRO A 18 -16.19 -11.57 1.66
N MET A 19 -16.95 -12.07 0.69
CA MET A 19 -16.98 -11.50 -0.67
C MET A 19 -17.44 -10.04 -0.66
N SER A 20 -18.38 -9.69 0.23
CA SER A 20 -18.84 -8.32 0.41
C SER A 20 -17.69 -7.38 0.78
N SER A 21 -16.79 -7.80 1.67
CA SER A 21 -15.62 -7.01 2.06
C SER A 21 -14.63 -6.87 0.89
N ILE A 22 -14.30 -7.96 0.20
CA ILE A 22 -13.37 -7.93 -0.95
C ILE A 22 -13.88 -7.00 -2.05
N ARG A 23 -15.20 -6.94 -2.27
CA ARG A 23 -15.81 -6.18 -3.37
C ARG A 23 -16.20 -4.75 -2.99
N HIS A 24 -16.39 -4.44 -1.71
CA HIS A 24 -17.06 -3.20 -1.29
C HIS A 24 -16.40 -2.48 -0.11
N THR A 25 -15.20 -2.88 0.33
CA THR A 25 -14.49 -2.21 1.42
C THR A 25 -13.09 -1.77 0.98
N GLY A 26 -12.68 -0.59 1.41
CA GLY A 26 -11.38 -0.01 1.10
C GLY A 26 -11.41 1.01 -0.04
N LEU A 27 -10.26 1.66 -0.27
CA LEU A 27 -10.01 2.60 -1.35
C LEU A 27 -8.67 2.29 -2.03
N PRO A 28 -8.42 2.80 -3.25
CA PRO A 28 -7.12 2.70 -3.89
C PRO A 28 -6.01 3.28 -3.01
N TRP A 29 -4.86 2.61 -2.96
CA TRP A 29 -3.73 3.03 -2.11
C TRP A 29 -3.21 4.40 -2.52
N GLU A 30 -3.33 4.80 -3.79
CA GLU A 30 -2.88 6.09 -4.30
C GLU A 30 -3.53 7.25 -3.56
N LEU A 31 -4.82 7.14 -3.23
CA LEU A 31 -5.57 8.18 -2.53
C LEU A 31 -5.10 8.29 -1.08
N GLY A 32 -5.10 7.17 -0.35
CA GLY A 32 -4.71 7.14 1.06
C GLY A 32 -3.23 7.50 1.27
N LEU A 33 -2.36 7.09 0.34
CA LEU A 33 -0.93 7.37 0.39
C LEU A 33 -0.66 8.87 0.20
N ALA A 34 -1.24 9.46 -0.85
CA ALA A 34 -1.09 10.88 -1.12
C ALA A 34 -1.67 11.73 0.02
N GLU A 35 -2.85 11.37 0.55
CA GLU A 35 -3.46 12.06 1.69
C GLU A 35 -2.59 11.97 2.94
N THR A 36 -2.06 10.78 3.26
CA THR A 36 -1.17 10.56 4.39
C THR A 36 0.10 11.40 4.26
N HIS A 37 0.75 11.37 3.09
CA HIS A 37 1.94 12.15 2.83
C HIS A 37 1.69 13.65 3.00
N GLN A 38 0.64 14.18 2.36
CA GLN A 38 0.28 15.59 2.44
C GLN A 38 -0.08 16.02 3.87
N THR A 39 -0.81 15.18 4.61
CA THR A 39 -1.22 15.47 5.99
C THR A 39 -0.02 15.49 6.93
N LEU A 40 0.89 14.52 6.80
CA LEU A 40 2.12 14.50 7.59
C LEU A 40 3.01 15.71 7.29
N LEU A 41 3.10 16.15 6.04
CA LEU A 41 3.83 17.38 5.68
C LEU A 41 3.20 18.62 6.28
N LYS A 42 1.88 18.81 6.13
CA LYS A 42 1.14 19.95 6.69
C LYS A 42 1.31 20.10 8.20
N ASN A 43 1.55 19.00 8.90
CA ASN A 43 1.72 18.97 10.36
C ASN A 43 3.19 18.91 10.81
N GLY A 44 4.17 18.98 9.89
CA GLY A 44 5.59 18.89 10.25
C GLY A 44 6.01 17.54 10.85
N LEU A 45 5.27 16.47 10.53
CA LEU A 45 5.48 15.12 11.05
C LEU A 45 6.15 14.18 10.05
N ARG A 46 6.23 14.55 8.76
CA ARG A 46 6.67 13.64 7.68
C ARG A 46 8.05 13.04 7.89
N ASN A 47 8.99 13.80 8.47
CA ASN A 47 10.37 13.35 8.70
C ASN A 47 10.52 12.41 9.91
N ARG A 48 9.42 12.08 10.61
CA ARG A 48 9.44 11.29 11.84
C ARG A 48 9.03 9.85 11.66
N ILE A 49 8.47 9.51 10.49
CA ILE A 49 7.82 8.23 10.23
C ILE A 49 8.08 7.81 8.78
N VAL A 50 8.37 6.54 8.58
CA VAL A 50 8.45 5.92 7.26
C VAL A 50 7.03 5.66 6.77
N VAL A 51 6.73 6.04 5.54
CA VAL A 51 5.42 5.75 4.91
C VAL A 51 5.60 4.58 3.95
N GLN A 52 4.98 3.45 4.25
CA GLN A 52 4.96 2.25 3.41
C GLN A 52 3.65 2.17 2.63
N ALA A 53 3.69 1.61 1.42
CA ALA A 53 2.50 1.31 0.63
C ALA A 53 2.45 -0.16 0.19
N ASP A 54 1.26 -0.74 0.15
CA ASP A 54 0.95 -2.08 -0.37
C ASP A 54 -0.42 -2.06 -1.05
N GLY A 55 -0.66 -3.00 -1.98
CA GLY A 55 -1.87 -3.07 -2.80
C GLY A 55 -1.54 -3.54 -4.22
N GLN A 56 -1.43 -4.86 -4.39
CA GLN A 56 -1.17 -5.53 -5.69
C GLN A 56 -0.03 -4.91 -6.52
N MET A 57 1.01 -4.39 -5.88
CA MET A 57 2.18 -3.87 -6.57
C MET A 57 2.89 -5.00 -7.32
N LYS A 58 2.96 -4.88 -8.65
CA LYS A 58 3.45 -5.96 -9.52
C LYS A 58 4.57 -5.51 -10.44
N THR A 59 4.65 -4.22 -10.71
CA THR A 59 5.55 -3.67 -11.72
C THR A 59 6.45 -2.58 -11.13
N PRO A 60 7.63 -2.34 -11.73
CA PRO A 60 8.47 -1.21 -11.35
C PRO A 60 7.76 0.15 -11.47
N ARG A 61 6.78 0.25 -12.38
CA ARG A 61 5.95 1.45 -12.53
C ARG A 61 5.10 1.69 -11.28
N ASP A 62 4.54 0.64 -10.69
CA ASP A 62 3.71 0.77 -9.47
C ASP A 62 4.56 1.31 -8.31
N LEU A 63 5.77 0.74 -8.15
CA LEU A 63 6.73 1.20 -7.16
C LEU A 63 7.10 2.67 -7.40
N ALA A 64 7.46 3.04 -8.64
CA ALA A 64 7.82 4.41 -8.99
C ALA A 64 6.68 5.40 -8.72
N VAL A 65 5.43 5.04 -9.05
CA VAL A 65 4.27 5.88 -8.75
C VAL A 65 4.07 6.01 -7.24
N ALA A 66 4.18 4.92 -6.48
CA ALA A 66 4.10 4.96 -5.02
C ALA A 66 5.21 5.84 -4.40
N THR A 67 6.44 5.76 -4.91
CA THR A 67 7.54 6.65 -4.49
C THR A 67 7.19 8.11 -4.73
N LEU A 68 6.67 8.45 -5.93
CA LEU A 68 6.28 9.82 -6.29
C LEU A 68 5.11 10.35 -5.45
N LEU A 69 4.22 9.46 -4.99
CA LEU A 69 3.12 9.79 -4.09
C LEU A 69 3.55 9.84 -2.61
N GLY A 70 4.81 9.50 -2.31
CA GLY A 70 5.43 9.75 -1.02
C GLY A 70 5.73 8.51 -0.18
N ALA A 71 5.65 7.30 -0.75
CA ALA A 71 6.10 6.08 -0.10
C ALA A 71 7.63 5.96 -0.11
N GLU A 72 8.16 5.33 0.94
CA GLU A 72 9.57 5.00 1.14
C GLU A 72 9.81 3.48 1.16
N GLU A 73 8.76 2.70 1.36
CA GLU A 73 8.78 1.24 1.37
C GLU A 73 7.57 0.68 0.62
N TRP A 74 7.73 -0.52 0.03
CA TRP A 74 6.73 -1.15 -0.83
C TRP A 74 6.48 -2.61 -0.42
N GLY A 75 5.22 -2.96 -0.19
CA GLY A 75 4.79 -4.34 0.01
C GLY A 75 4.55 -5.05 -1.31
N VAL A 76 5.15 -6.23 -1.48
CA VAL A 76 4.94 -7.10 -2.66
C VAL A 76 4.69 -8.53 -2.15
N ALA A 77 3.41 -8.89 -1.99
CA ALA A 77 3.01 -10.19 -1.45
C ALA A 77 2.42 -11.13 -2.52
N THR A 78 1.29 -10.79 -3.14
CA THR A 78 0.62 -11.66 -4.11
C THR A 78 1.52 -12.03 -5.29
N ALA A 79 2.30 -11.07 -5.81
CA ALA A 79 3.25 -11.36 -6.87
C ALA A 79 4.35 -12.33 -6.42
N ALA A 80 4.84 -12.21 -5.18
CA ALA A 80 5.78 -13.18 -4.61
C ALA A 80 5.15 -14.57 -4.47
N LEU A 81 3.89 -14.68 -4.03
CA LEU A 81 3.19 -15.97 -3.99
C LEU A 81 3.08 -16.64 -5.37
N VAL A 82 2.87 -15.85 -6.43
CA VAL A 82 2.86 -16.37 -7.81
C VAL A 82 4.24 -16.91 -8.20
N VAL A 83 5.32 -16.22 -7.82
CA VAL A 83 6.70 -16.71 -8.03
C VAL A 83 6.94 -18.02 -7.29
N GLU A 84 6.37 -18.19 -6.09
CA GLU A 84 6.44 -19.42 -5.29
C GLU A 84 5.48 -20.54 -5.78
N GLY A 85 4.72 -20.32 -6.85
CA GLY A 85 3.91 -21.36 -7.50
C GLY A 85 2.39 -21.26 -7.30
N CYS A 86 1.87 -20.19 -6.71
CA CYS A 86 0.44 -19.88 -6.79
C CYS A 86 0.02 -19.66 -8.25
N ILE A 87 -1.05 -20.33 -8.70
CA ILE A 87 -1.55 -20.27 -10.09
C ILE A 87 -2.68 -19.27 -10.30
N MET A 88 -2.93 -18.40 -9.30
CA MET A 88 -4.07 -17.46 -9.18
C MET A 88 -5.37 -18.10 -8.71
#